data_AF-A0A1F9BIP6-F1
#
_entry.id   AF-A0A1F9BIP6-F1
#
_cell.length_a   1.000
_cell.length_b   1.000
_cell.length_c   1.000
_cell.angle_alpha   90.00
_cell.angle_beta   90.00
_cell.angle_gamma   90.00
#
_symmetry.space_group_name_H-M   'P 1'
#
loop_
_entity.id
_entity.type
_entity.pdbx_description
1 polymer ?
#
loop_
_entity_poly.entity_id
_entity_poly.type
_entity_poly.pdbx_seq_one_letter_code
_entity_poly.pdbx_strand_id
1 'polypeptide(L)' 'MPAIASLEDLKAAQRDLLEAKDLDELKRVFKKWRRIGWKNICKLWLEESTPEKLKGEGG' A
#
# COMPACT_ATOMS: atom_id res chain seq x y z
N MET A 1 -12.38 -5.77 9.09
CA MET A 1 -13.14 -5.33 7.90
C MET A 1 -12.16 -5.02 6.81
N PRO A 2 -12.16 -5.73 5.66
CA PRO A 2 -11.27 -5.38 4.56
C PRO A 2 -11.87 -4.13 3.91
N ALA A 3 -11.25 -2.98 4.15
CA ALA A 3 -11.47 -1.84 3.27
C ALA A 3 -10.75 -2.21 1.97
N ILE A 4 -11.51 -2.74 1.01
CA ILE A 4 -11.05 -2.98 -0.36
C ILE A 4 -10.68 -1.60 -0.91
N ALA A 5 -9.42 -1.23 -0.76
CA ALA A 5 -8.92 0.00 -1.34
C ALA A 5 -8.99 -0.12 -2.86
N SER A 6 -9.38 0.97 -3.53
CA SER A 6 -9.46 1.00 -4.98
C SER A 6 -8.10 0.73 -5.61
N LEU A 7 -8.09 0.28 -6.86
CA LEU A 7 -6.84 0.06 -7.61
C LEU A 7 -5.99 1.34 -7.68
N GLU A 8 -6.66 2.49 -7.79
CA GLU A 8 -6.02 3.81 -7.77
C GLU A 8 -5.34 4.10 -6.43
N ASP A 9 -6.00 3.75 -5.32
CA ASP A 9 -5.44 3.90 -3.97
C ASP A 9 -4.21 3.01 -3.78
N LEU A 10 -4.24 1.77 -4.29
CA LEU A 10 -3.10 0.86 -4.22
C LEU A 10 -1.91 1.35 -5.05
N LYS A 11 -2.16 1.90 -6.25
CA LYS A 11 -1.12 2.50 -7.10
C LYS A 11 -0.53 3.75 -6.46
N ALA A 12 -1.37 4.61 -5.89
CA ALA A 12 -0.92 5.80 -5.17
C ALA A 12 -0.11 5.42 -3.92
N ALA A 13 -0.53 4.39 -3.18
CA ALA A 13 0.21 3.87 -2.03
C ALA A 13 1.59 3.35 -2.42
N GLN A 14 1.68 2.55 -3.49
CA GLN A 14 2.96 2.04 -3.98
C GLN A 14 3.91 3.17 -4.36
N ARG A 15 3.40 4.18 -5.07
CA ARG A 15 4.18 5.35 -5.46
C ARG A 15 4.68 6.15 -4.24
N ASP A 16 3.80 6.47 -3.29
CA ASP A 16 4.17 7.17 -2.04
C ASP A 16 5.23 6.35 -1.24
N LEU A 17 5.11 5.01 -1.21
CA LEU A 17 6.05 4.13 -0.50
C LEU A 17 7.44 4.10 -1.15
N LEU A 18 7.51 4.13 -2.48
CA LEU A 18 8.75 4.13 -3.25
C LEU A 18 9.41 5.53 -3.30
N GLU A 19 8.63 6.61 -3.20
CA GLU A 19 9.14 7.98 -3.17
C GLU A 19 9.65 8.41 -1.77
N ALA A 20 9.24 7.73 -0.71
CA ALA A 20 9.69 8.02 0.65
C ALA A 20 11.20 7.75 0.83
N LYS A 21 11.95 8.79 1.21
CA LYS A 21 13.42 8.70 1.35
C LYS A 21 13.86 8.42 2.77
N ASP A 22 13.04 8.81 3.75
CA ASP A 22 13.35 8.73 5.17
C ASP A 22 12.30 7.92 5.95
N LEU A 23 12.71 7.41 7.11
CA LEU A 23 11.83 6.64 8.00
C LEU A 23 10.62 7.45 8.52
N ASP A 24 10.73 8.77 8.65
CA ASP A 24 9.59 9.62 9.05
C ASP A 24 8.55 9.71 7.93
N GLU A 25 8.99 9.87 6.69
CA GLU A 25 8.12 9.86 5.51
C GLU A 25 7.44 8.49 5.37
N LEU A 26 8.22 7.41 5.50
CA LEU A 26 7.67 6.05 5.48
C LEU A 26 6.57 5.89 6.54
N LYS A 27 6.81 6.32 7.78
CA LYS A 27 5.79 6.29 8.86
C LYS A 27 4.52 7.08 8.49
N ARG A 28 4.65 8.23 7.83
CA ARG A 28 3.50 9.03 7.37
C ARG A 28 2.72 8.31 6.28
N VAL A 29 3.43 7.75 5.30
CA VAL A 29 2.84 6.97 4.20
C VAL A 29 2.09 5.76 4.73
N PHE A 30 2.70 4.99 5.65
CA PHE A 30 2.03 3.85 6.30
C PHE A 30 0.78 4.25 7.07
N LYS A 31 0.79 5.39 7.78
CA LYS A 31 -0.40 5.91 8.48
C LYS A 31 -1.50 6.35 7.50
N LYS A 32 -1.13 7.07 6.43
CA LYS A 32 -2.05 7.54 5.37
C LYS A 32 -2.77 6.36 4.72
N TRP A 33 -2.03 5.28 4.46
CA TRP A 33 -2.53 4.11 3.75
C TRP A 33 -3.02 2.99 4.66
N ARG A 34 -3.11 3.20 5.98
CA ARG A 34 -3.54 2.19 6.97
C ARG A 34 -4.84 1.46 6.59
N ARG A 35 -5.76 2.11 5.85
CA ARG A 35 -6.98 1.52 5.32
C ARG A 35 -6.75 0.31 4.39
N ILE A 36 -5.65 0.29 3.63
CA ILE A 36 -5.24 -0.83 2.77
C ILE A 36 -4.85 -2.07 3.62
N GLY A 37 -4.45 -1.85 4.87
CA GLY A 37 -3.98 -2.86 5.79
C GLY A 37 -2.46 -3.06 5.71
N TRP A 38 -1.82 -3.19 6.88
CA TRP A 38 -0.37 -3.27 7.01
C TRP A 38 0.28 -4.36 6.15
N LYS A 39 -0.34 -5.55 6.07
CA LYS A 39 0.15 -6.66 5.25
C LYS A 39 0.24 -6.29 3.76
N ASN A 40 -0.78 -5.62 3.24
CA ASN A 40 -0.85 -5.23 1.84
C ASN A 40 0.11 -4.08 1.53
N ILE A 41 0.28 -3.14 2.45
CA ILE A 41 1.27 -2.05 2.33
C ILE A 41 2.69 -2.63 2.28
N CYS A 42 3.03 -3.59 3.17
CA CYS A 42 4.35 -4.24 3.13
C CYS A 42 4.56 -5.02 1.83
N LYS A 43 3.56 -5.76 1.34
CA LYS A 43 3.64 -6.45 0.05
C LYS A 43 3.88 -5.49 -1.13
N LEU A 44 3.26 -4.29 -1.11
CA LEU A 44 3.49 -3.25 -2.12
C LEU A 44 4.88 -2.64 -2.01
N TRP A 45 5.34 -2.38 -0.79
CA TRP A 45 6.63 -1.76 -0.53
C TRP A 45 7.81 -2.68 -0.86
N LEU A 46 7.68 -3.97 -0.56
CA LEU A 46 8.66 -5.00 -0.90
C LEU A 46 8.55 -5.47 -2.36
N GLU A 47 7.63 -4.89 -3.13
CA GLU A 47 7.32 -5.27 -4.52
C GLU A 47 6.94 -6.77 -4.69
N GLU A 48 6.61 -7.46 -3.60
CA GLU A 48 6.18 -8.87 -3.58
C GLU A 48 4.80 -9.07 -4.23
N SER A 49 3.99 -8.02 -4.34
CA SER A 49 2.71 -8.07 -5.06
C SER A 49 2.39 -6.74 -5.71
N THR A 50 1.84 -6.81 -6.92
CA THR A 50 1.37 -5.63 -7.65
C THR A 50 0.02 -5.15 -7.11
N PRO A 51 -0.30 -3.86 -7.26
CA PRO A 51 -1.62 -3.30 -6.94
C PRO A 51 -2.78 -4.11 -7.53
N GLU A 52 -2.59 -4.64 -8.73
CA GLU A 52 -3.59 -5.45 -9.45
C GLU A 52 -3.82 -6.79 -8.78
N LYS A 53 -2.75 -7.44 -8.31
CA LYS A 53 -2.79 -8.73 -7.62
C LYS A 53 -3.43 -8.61 -6.24
N LEU A 54 -3.14 -7.53 -5.50
CA LEU A 54 -3.74 -7.26 -4.19
C LEU A 54 -5.23 -6.95 -4.26
N LYS A 55 -5.70 -6.29 -5.33
CA LYS A 55 -7.14 -6.14 -5.57
C LYS A 55 -7.82 -7.49 -5.80
N GLY A 56 -7.14 -8.42 -6.47
CA GLY A 56 -7.65 -9.77 -6.74
C GLY A 56 -7.61 -10.72 -5.53
N GLU A 57 -6.65 -10.56 -4.62
CA GLU A 57 -6.53 -11.38 -3.39
C GLU A 57 -7.55 -11.02 -2.30
N GLY A 58 -8.21 -9.86 -2.39
CA GLY A 58 -9.20 -9.39 -1.41
C GLY A 58 -10.64 -9.83 -1.68
N GLY A 59 -10.86 -10.68 -2.69
CA GLY A 59 -12.16 -11.24 -3.09
C GLY A 59 -12.48 -12.57 -2.44
#